data_AF-A0A9P4JA01-F1
#
_entry.id   AF-A0A9P4JA01-F1
#
_cell.length_a   1.000
_cell.length_b   1.000
_cell.length_c   1.000
_cell.angle_alpha   90.00
_cell.angle_beta   90.00
_cell.angle_gamma   90.00
#
_symmetry.space_group_name_H-M   'P 1'
#
loop_
_entity.id
_entity.type
_entity.pdbx_description
1 polymer ?
#
loop_
_entity_poly.entity_id
_entity_poly.type
_entity_poly.pdbx_seq_one_letter_code
_entity_poly.pdbx_strand_id
1 'polypeptide(L)'
;MSGFLSRSYHQAISTPHFVRFLTSWCLPPLALACIRAIFSLYIFTTLFTSLGLLLSWHDSHGARTSFSYFTILTYWGLGFYFAVSAFHGFAYATRGPSGLAAGSLADDTGASDSGGKRTLRFAHSAFYATITVFPIIVTAVFWGVLVGPGVLYDQYAYWANISEHAMNSAFAIFEIVIPRTDPNPWVHAGVLVVLLALYLALSFVSHAINHVYVYPFLNIQEKGSTFVAIAIVLILVAMLIVFAVVHGIMYFRKWVTESKKRLPGKFSKHDQRSVDEEKQPSVQVRELS
;
A
#
# COMPACT_ATOMS: atom_id res chain seq x y z
N MET A 1 -10.65 -2.69 -30.23
CA MET A 1 -9.66 -1.94 -29.42
C MET A 1 -10.14 -1.95 -27.97
N SER A 2 -9.34 -2.45 -27.02
CA SER A 2 -9.74 -2.43 -25.60
C SER A 2 -9.65 -1.01 -25.04
N GLY A 3 -10.67 -0.58 -24.29
CA GLY A 3 -10.73 0.74 -23.67
C GLY A 3 -9.62 0.97 -22.64
N PHE A 4 -9.35 2.23 -22.30
CA PHE A 4 -8.33 2.61 -21.31
C PHE A 4 -8.49 1.89 -19.96
N LEU A 5 -9.71 1.87 -19.41
CA LEU A 5 -10.01 1.19 -18.14
C LEU A 5 -9.82 -0.33 -18.23
N SER A 6 -10.15 -0.95 -19.36
CA SER A 6 -9.91 -2.38 -19.59
C SER A 6 -8.41 -2.69 -19.56
N ARG A 7 -7.57 -1.90 -20.26
CA ARG A 7 -6.11 -2.06 -20.20
C ARG A 7 -5.56 -1.88 -18.79
N SER A 8 -6.05 -0.87 -18.07
CA SER A 8 -5.67 -0.65 -16.67
C SER A 8 -6.06 -1.82 -15.77
N TYR A 9 -7.24 -2.41 -15.95
CA TYR A 9 -7.67 -3.58 -15.21
C TYR A 9 -6.81 -4.81 -15.53
N HIS A 10 -6.52 -5.05 -16.81
CA HIS A 10 -5.66 -6.16 -17.23
C HIS A 10 -4.24 -6.04 -16.67
N GLN A 11 -3.69 -4.82 -16.58
CA GLN A 11 -2.43 -4.59 -15.89
C GLN A 11 -2.51 -5.01 -14.41
N ALA A 12 -3.57 -4.65 -13.70
CA ALA A 12 -3.72 -4.91 -12.27
C ALA A 12 -3.80 -6.42 -11.92
N ILE A 13 -4.25 -7.27 -12.85
CA ILE A 13 -4.42 -8.71 -12.62
C ILE A 13 -3.30 -9.58 -13.21
N SER A 14 -2.36 -8.98 -13.94
CA SER A 14 -1.34 -9.74 -14.67
C SER A 14 -0.24 -10.28 -13.75
N THR A 15 0.27 -11.47 -14.07
CA THR A 15 1.42 -12.06 -13.36
C THR A 15 2.66 -11.17 -13.44
N PRO A 16 3.02 -10.58 -14.62
CA PRO A 16 4.16 -9.68 -14.72
C PRO A 16 4.05 -8.44 -13.82
N HIS A 17 2.85 -7.93 -13.59
CA HIS A 17 2.64 -6.84 -12.65
C HIS A 17 2.85 -7.32 -11.20
N PHE A 18 2.29 -8.47 -10.85
CA PHE A 18 2.35 -9.00 -9.49
C PHE A 18 3.77 -9.34 -9.01
N VAL A 19 4.60 -9.96 -9.85
CA VAL A 19 5.97 -10.34 -9.46
C VAL A 19 6.86 -9.14 -9.10
N ARG A 20 6.48 -7.93 -9.54
CA ARG A 20 7.22 -6.69 -9.30
C ARG A 20 7.07 -6.16 -7.88
N PHE A 21 6.08 -6.62 -7.12
CA PHE A 21 5.95 -6.28 -5.69
C PHE A 21 7.04 -6.93 -4.83
N LEU A 22 7.63 -8.03 -5.29
CA LEU A 22 8.57 -8.87 -4.52
C LEU A 22 10.03 -8.42 -4.64
N THR A 23 10.31 -7.48 -5.53
CA THR A 23 11.67 -7.16 -5.97
C THR A 23 11.89 -5.65 -6.00
N SER A 24 13.15 -5.23 -6.05
CA SER A 24 13.54 -3.83 -6.09
C SER A 24 14.60 -3.58 -7.16
N TRP A 25 14.86 -2.32 -7.50
CA TRP A 25 15.89 -1.99 -8.47
C TRP A 25 17.32 -1.99 -7.86
N CYS A 26 17.45 -1.90 -6.54
CA CYS A 26 18.76 -1.78 -5.85
C CYS A 26 19.01 -2.81 -4.74
N LEU A 27 17.99 -3.21 -3.99
CA LEU A 27 18.09 -4.13 -2.85
C LEU A 27 17.80 -5.59 -3.24
N PRO A 28 18.62 -6.56 -2.79
CA PRO A 28 18.27 -7.98 -2.88
C PRO A 28 16.91 -8.28 -2.21
N PRO A 29 16.15 -9.28 -2.68
CA PRO A 29 14.81 -9.58 -2.14
C PRO A 29 14.77 -9.82 -0.63
N LEU A 30 15.80 -10.48 -0.07
CA LEU A 30 15.90 -10.70 1.36
C LEU A 30 16.02 -9.36 2.14
N ALA A 31 16.83 -8.43 1.64
CA ALA A 31 17.00 -7.13 2.29
C ALA A 31 15.70 -6.31 2.24
N LEU A 32 15.00 -6.33 1.09
CA LEU A 32 13.68 -5.70 0.96
C LEU A 32 12.66 -6.31 1.94
N ALA A 33 12.64 -7.64 2.09
CA ALA A 33 11.77 -8.33 3.03
C ALA A 33 12.08 -7.97 4.49
N CYS A 34 13.37 -7.91 4.88
CA CYS A 34 13.79 -7.50 6.21
C CYS A 34 13.36 -6.06 6.54
N ILE A 35 13.54 -5.12 5.60
CA ILE A 35 13.12 -3.72 5.82
C ILE A 35 11.61 -3.63 6.02
N ARG A 36 10.82 -4.32 5.18
CA ARG A 36 9.37 -4.38 5.34
C ARG A 36 8.98 -5.02 6.67
N ALA A 37 9.68 -6.05 7.13
CA ALA A 37 9.46 -6.65 8.45
C ALA A 37 9.73 -5.65 9.59
N ILE A 38 10.82 -4.87 9.50
CA ILE A 38 11.14 -3.81 10.47
C ILE A 38 10.06 -2.72 10.49
N PHE A 39 9.58 -2.29 9.33
CA PHE A 39 8.50 -1.31 9.25
C PHE A 39 7.20 -1.85 9.87
N SER A 40 6.83 -3.09 9.53
CA SER A 40 5.67 -3.75 10.13
C SER A 40 5.79 -3.84 11.66
N LEU A 41 6.95 -4.26 12.17
CA LEU A 41 7.21 -4.34 13.60
C LEU A 41 7.06 -2.97 14.27
N TYR A 42 7.70 -1.93 13.71
CA TYR A 42 7.59 -0.57 14.23
C TYR A 42 6.13 -0.07 14.30
N ILE A 43 5.37 -0.29 13.23
CA ILE A 43 3.97 0.13 13.13
C ILE A 43 3.13 -0.60 14.19
N PHE A 44 3.24 -1.93 14.28
CA PHE A 44 2.49 -2.68 15.27
C PHE A 44 2.90 -2.34 16.70
N THR A 45 4.20 -2.16 16.98
CA THR A 45 4.67 -1.67 18.27
C THR A 45 4.03 -0.33 18.60
N THR A 46 4.02 0.62 17.68
CA THR A 46 3.38 1.92 17.88
C THR A 46 1.89 1.74 18.20
N LEU A 47 1.15 1.01 17.37
CA LEU A 47 -0.30 0.78 17.55
C LEU A 47 -0.63 0.12 18.89
N PHE A 48 0.08 -0.94 19.25
CA PHE A 48 -0.18 -1.67 20.49
C PHE A 48 0.27 -0.89 21.72
N THR A 49 1.36 -0.12 21.64
CA THR A 49 1.78 0.78 22.71
C THR A 49 0.76 1.90 22.90
N SER A 50 0.29 2.55 21.84
CA SER A 50 -0.75 3.59 21.91
C SER A 50 -2.04 3.05 22.54
N LEU A 51 -2.52 1.88 22.09
CA LEU A 51 -3.70 1.22 22.68
C LEU A 51 -3.49 0.81 24.14
N GLY A 52 -2.34 0.23 24.47
CA GLY A 52 -2.00 -0.19 25.83
C GLY A 52 -1.94 0.98 26.80
N LEU A 53 -1.37 2.12 26.37
CA LEU A 53 -1.29 3.32 27.19
C LEU A 53 -2.67 3.94 27.43
N LEU A 54 -3.51 4.07 26.40
CA LEU A 54 -4.90 4.52 26.55
C LEU A 54 -5.65 3.70 27.60
N LEU A 55 -5.56 2.37 27.53
CA LEU A 55 -6.19 1.47 28.50
C LEU A 55 -5.57 1.61 29.90
N SER A 56 -4.25 1.80 30.01
CA SER A 56 -3.56 1.99 31.29
C SER A 56 -3.96 3.29 32.00
N TRP A 57 -4.35 4.31 31.23
CA TRP A 57 -4.88 5.58 31.72
C TRP A 57 -6.41 5.56 31.92
N HIS A 58 -7.02 4.38 31.90
CA HIS A 58 -8.47 4.18 32.00
C HIS A 58 -9.30 4.85 30.88
N ASP A 59 -8.68 5.18 29.75
CA ASP A 59 -9.35 5.75 28.58
C ASP A 59 -9.81 4.65 27.58
N SER A 60 -10.73 3.82 28.06
CA SER A 60 -11.36 2.79 27.21
C SER A 60 -12.18 3.37 26.04
N HIS A 61 -12.66 4.61 26.19
CA HIS A 61 -13.39 5.31 25.14
C HIS A 61 -12.47 5.74 24.00
N GLY A 62 -11.32 6.35 24.31
CA GLY A 62 -10.27 6.68 23.34
C GLY A 62 -9.76 5.44 22.60
N ALA A 63 -9.50 4.35 23.33
CA ALA A 63 -9.07 3.09 22.73
C ALA A 63 -10.10 2.55 21.71
N ARG A 64 -11.40 2.58 22.02
CA ARG A 64 -12.46 2.16 21.10
C ARG A 64 -12.65 3.09 19.91
N THR A 65 -12.62 4.40 20.16
CA THR A 65 -12.86 5.41 19.13
C THR A 65 -11.68 5.60 18.19
N SER A 66 -10.48 5.16 18.57
CA SER A 66 -9.27 5.18 17.72
C SER A 66 -9.51 4.56 16.33
N PHE A 67 -10.29 3.49 16.23
CA PHE A 67 -10.64 2.85 14.96
C PHE A 67 -11.58 3.67 14.06
N SER A 68 -12.14 4.77 14.55
CA SER A 68 -12.93 5.70 13.74
C SER A 68 -12.08 6.68 12.94
N TYR A 69 -10.80 6.83 13.29
CA TYR A 69 -9.89 7.75 12.63
C TYR A 69 -9.27 7.10 11.40
N PHE A 70 -9.40 7.75 10.23
CA PHE A 70 -8.79 7.29 8.98
C PHE A 70 -7.29 7.13 9.10
N THR A 71 -6.65 8.01 9.87
CA THR A 71 -5.20 8.01 10.12
C THR A 71 -4.77 6.70 10.78
N ILE A 72 -5.50 6.25 11.80
CA ILE A 72 -5.26 4.99 12.51
C ILE A 72 -5.56 3.78 11.60
N LEU A 73 -6.68 3.81 10.85
CA LEU A 73 -7.01 2.75 9.88
C LEU A 73 -5.94 2.62 8.78
N THR A 74 -5.42 3.75 8.29
CA THR A 74 -4.33 3.79 7.30
C THR A 74 -3.05 3.20 7.89
N TYR A 75 -2.76 3.47 9.16
CA TYR A 75 -1.59 2.95 9.85
C TYR A 75 -1.68 1.43 10.10
N TRP A 76 -2.86 0.92 10.50
CA TRP A 76 -3.13 -0.53 10.50
C TRP A 76 -2.95 -1.15 9.10
N GLY A 77 -3.46 -0.49 8.06
CA GLY A 77 -3.28 -0.89 6.68
C GLY A 77 -1.81 -1.03 6.30
N LEU A 78 -0.97 -0.04 6.63
CA LEU A 78 0.48 -0.12 6.44
C LEU A 78 1.10 -1.31 7.19
N GLY A 79 0.75 -1.49 8.47
CA GLY A 79 1.28 -2.57 9.31
C GLY A 79 1.03 -3.95 8.71
N PHE A 80 -0.20 -4.22 8.29
CA PHE A 80 -0.58 -5.48 7.64
C PHE A 80 0.02 -5.62 6.25
N TYR A 81 0.05 -4.54 5.45
CA TYR A 81 0.69 -4.56 4.14
C TYR A 81 2.15 -4.98 4.25
N PHE A 82 2.90 -4.36 5.16
CA PHE A 82 4.32 -4.65 5.33
C PHE A 82 4.55 -6.05 5.90
N ALA A 83 3.71 -6.54 6.83
CA ALA A 83 3.80 -7.90 7.33
C ALA A 83 3.64 -8.93 6.21
N VAL A 84 2.56 -8.81 5.42
CA VAL A 84 2.26 -9.71 4.32
C VAL A 84 3.33 -9.62 3.24
N SER A 85 3.77 -8.41 2.89
CA SER A 85 4.83 -8.19 1.89
C SER A 85 6.19 -8.73 2.35
N ALA A 86 6.51 -8.65 3.64
CA ALA A 86 7.71 -9.25 4.21
C ALA A 86 7.63 -10.78 4.16
N PHE A 87 6.50 -11.37 4.57
CA PHE A 87 6.27 -12.81 4.50
C PHE A 87 6.46 -13.36 3.07
N HIS A 88 5.80 -12.74 2.09
CA HIS A 88 5.97 -13.13 0.68
C HIS A 88 7.38 -12.85 0.15
N GLY A 89 8.02 -11.77 0.61
CA GLY A 89 9.42 -11.46 0.28
C GLY A 89 10.40 -12.52 0.80
N PHE A 90 10.24 -12.99 2.04
CA PHE A 90 11.03 -14.08 2.60
C PHE A 90 10.79 -15.40 1.86
N ALA A 91 9.53 -15.74 1.57
CA ALA A 91 9.19 -16.91 0.79
C ALA A 91 9.85 -16.87 -0.61
N TYR A 92 9.78 -15.72 -1.28
CA TYR A 92 10.40 -15.52 -2.59
C TYR A 92 11.94 -15.58 -2.54
N ALA A 93 12.56 -14.99 -1.51
CA ALA A 93 14.00 -15.04 -1.33
C ALA A 93 14.53 -16.46 -1.07
N THR A 94 13.74 -17.32 -0.43
CA THR A 94 14.15 -18.68 -0.02
C THR A 94 13.72 -19.78 -0.97
N ARG A 95 12.64 -19.59 -1.73
CA ARG A 95 12.04 -20.64 -2.58
C ARG A 95 11.81 -20.21 -4.04
N GLY A 96 11.93 -18.92 -4.35
CA GLY A 96 11.53 -18.37 -5.66
C GLY A 96 10.03 -18.06 -5.77
N PRO A 97 9.52 -17.77 -6.99
CA PRO A 97 8.13 -17.41 -7.23
C PRO A 97 7.17 -18.50 -6.77
N SER A 98 6.13 -18.10 -6.03
CA SER A 98 5.12 -19.02 -5.52
C SER A 98 3.77 -18.30 -5.33
N GLY A 99 2.69 -19.06 -5.16
CA GLY A 99 1.35 -18.53 -4.90
C GLY A 99 0.81 -17.64 -6.03
N LEU A 100 0.47 -16.39 -5.74
CA LEU A 100 -0.02 -15.41 -6.71
C LEU A 100 1.05 -14.98 -7.74
N ALA A 101 2.33 -15.21 -7.43
CA ALA A 101 3.44 -15.03 -8.37
C ALA A 101 3.77 -16.32 -9.15
N ALA A 102 3.11 -17.44 -8.86
CA ALA A 102 3.31 -18.70 -9.59
C ALA A 102 2.57 -18.68 -10.94
N GLY A 103 3.34 -18.88 -12.01
CA GLY A 103 2.89 -18.91 -13.40
C GLY A 103 4.03 -18.46 -14.32
N SER A 104 4.18 -19.09 -15.49
CA SER A 104 5.21 -18.67 -16.44
C SER A 104 4.90 -17.27 -16.99
N LEU A 105 5.93 -16.48 -17.31
CA LEU A 105 5.79 -15.30 -18.19
C LEU A 105 5.14 -15.68 -19.55
N ALA A 106 5.14 -16.97 -19.91
CA ALA A 106 4.48 -17.55 -21.08
C ALA A 106 3.01 -17.99 -20.86
N ASP A 107 2.50 -18.06 -19.62
CA ASP A 107 1.11 -18.47 -19.31
C ASP A 107 0.08 -17.34 -19.49
N ASP A 108 0.50 -16.15 -19.94
CA ASP A 108 -0.37 -15.02 -20.28
C ASP A 108 -1.30 -15.33 -21.49
N THR A 109 -1.23 -16.53 -22.08
CA THR A 109 -2.15 -17.03 -23.11
C THR A 109 -3.52 -17.48 -22.56
N GLY A 110 -3.77 -17.35 -21.26
CA GLY A 110 -5.12 -17.31 -20.69
C GLY A 110 -5.76 -18.65 -20.35
N ALA A 111 -5.02 -19.76 -20.41
CA ALA A 111 -5.60 -21.11 -20.31
C ALA A 111 -5.67 -21.69 -18.88
N SER A 112 -4.97 -21.16 -17.87
CA SER A 112 -4.89 -21.80 -16.54
C SER A 112 -4.76 -20.83 -15.35
N ASP A 113 -5.47 -19.70 -15.38
CA ASP A 113 -5.53 -18.80 -14.22
C ASP A 113 -6.95 -18.78 -13.68
N SER A 114 -7.18 -19.54 -12.60
CA SER A 114 -8.49 -19.61 -11.94
C SER A 114 -8.90 -18.20 -11.49
N GLY A 115 -10.19 -17.88 -11.64
CA GLY A 115 -10.71 -16.52 -11.35
C GLY A 115 -10.33 -16.00 -9.95
N GLY A 116 -10.16 -16.87 -8.96
CA GLY A 116 -9.71 -16.52 -7.62
C GLY A 116 -8.33 -15.86 -7.55
N LYS A 117 -7.35 -16.31 -8.35
CA LYS A 117 -6.01 -15.71 -8.39
C LYS A 117 -6.03 -14.29 -8.95
N ARG A 118 -6.84 -14.06 -10.00
CA ARG A 118 -7.03 -12.73 -10.61
C ARG A 118 -7.63 -11.73 -9.62
N THR A 119 -8.67 -12.14 -8.89
CA THR A 119 -9.29 -11.29 -7.86
C THR A 119 -8.31 -10.93 -6.75
N LEU A 120 -7.51 -11.89 -6.27
CA LEU A 120 -6.52 -11.64 -5.23
C LEU A 120 -5.38 -10.74 -5.70
N ARG A 121 -4.93 -10.88 -6.96
CA ARG A 121 -3.95 -9.97 -7.57
C ARG A 121 -4.49 -8.56 -7.70
N PHE A 122 -5.74 -8.41 -8.17
CA PHE A 122 -6.42 -7.12 -8.21
C PHE A 122 -6.49 -6.50 -6.82
N ALA A 123 -6.96 -7.26 -5.83
CA ALA A 123 -7.08 -6.79 -4.45
C ALA A 123 -5.74 -6.36 -3.85
N HIS A 124 -4.67 -7.13 -4.08
CA HIS A 124 -3.32 -6.76 -3.63
C HIS A 124 -2.81 -5.50 -4.33
N SER A 125 -3.00 -5.39 -5.65
CA SER A 125 -2.60 -4.22 -6.43
C SER A 125 -3.38 -2.97 -6.01
N ALA A 126 -4.68 -3.10 -5.73
CA ALA A 126 -5.51 -2.03 -5.19
C ALA A 126 -5.11 -1.65 -3.75
N PHE A 127 -4.81 -2.64 -2.91
CA PHE A 127 -4.29 -2.40 -1.56
C PHE A 127 -2.97 -1.65 -1.61
N TYR A 128 -2.05 -2.01 -2.51
CA TYR A 128 -0.82 -1.25 -2.71
C TYR A 128 -1.05 0.21 -3.12
N ALA A 129 -2.09 0.48 -3.92
CA ALA A 129 -2.49 1.85 -4.24
C ALA A 129 -2.94 2.63 -2.99
N THR A 130 -3.60 2.00 -2.01
CA THR A 130 -3.93 2.66 -0.73
C THR A 130 -2.65 3.01 0.02
N ILE A 131 -1.69 2.10 0.08
CA ILE A 131 -0.40 2.25 0.78
C ILE A 131 0.48 3.36 0.20
N THR A 132 0.41 3.58 -1.10
CA THR A 132 1.22 4.61 -1.76
C THR A 132 0.53 5.97 -1.85
N VAL A 133 -0.79 6.07 -1.57
CA VAL A 133 -1.57 7.30 -1.74
C VAL A 133 -2.13 7.83 -0.42
N PHE A 134 -2.87 7.01 0.35
CA PHE A 134 -3.54 7.48 1.57
C PHE A 134 -2.59 7.98 2.66
N PRO A 135 -1.43 7.36 2.92
CA PRO A 135 -0.49 7.88 3.92
C PRO A 135 -0.01 9.30 3.64
N ILE A 136 0.17 9.67 2.37
CA ILE A 136 0.59 11.02 1.98
C ILE A 136 -0.51 12.03 2.30
N ILE A 137 -1.76 11.68 2.02
CA ILE A 137 -2.93 12.52 2.33
C ILE A 137 -3.07 12.65 3.85
N VAL A 138 -2.94 11.54 4.60
CA VAL A 138 -2.98 11.53 6.07
C VAL A 138 -1.94 12.49 6.64
N THR A 139 -0.69 12.42 6.20
CA THR A 139 0.36 13.35 6.64
C THR A 139 -0.01 14.79 6.31
N ALA A 140 -0.44 15.08 5.08
CA ALA A 140 -0.78 16.43 4.66
C ALA A 140 -1.97 17.03 5.45
N VAL A 141 -3.02 16.25 5.66
CA VAL A 141 -4.20 16.69 6.42
C VAL A 141 -3.85 16.87 7.89
N PHE A 142 -3.11 15.93 8.49
CA PHE A 142 -2.75 16.05 9.91
C PHE A 142 -1.90 17.30 10.15
N TRP A 143 -0.78 17.44 9.45
CA TRP A 143 0.17 18.54 9.68
C TRP A 143 -0.30 19.88 9.13
N GLY A 144 -1.12 19.87 8.07
CA GLY A 144 -1.61 21.09 7.43
C GLY A 144 -2.94 21.60 7.99
N VAL A 145 -3.76 20.74 8.60
CA VAL A 145 -5.13 21.08 9.01
C VAL A 145 -5.42 20.75 10.48
N LEU A 146 -4.93 19.61 11.00
CA LEU A 146 -5.33 19.12 12.33
C LEU A 146 -4.36 19.52 13.45
N VAL A 147 -3.09 19.80 13.14
CA VAL A 147 -2.12 20.25 14.15
C VAL A 147 -2.51 21.64 14.66
N GLY A 148 -2.66 21.75 15.97
CA GLY A 148 -2.99 22.99 16.67
C GLY A 148 -2.54 22.98 18.13
N PRO A 149 -2.87 24.04 18.89
CA PRO A 149 -2.54 24.13 20.31
C PRO A 149 -3.07 22.91 21.07
N GLY A 150 -2.21 22.27 21.85
CA GLY A 150 -2.58 21.10 22.65
C GLY A 150 -2.49 19.75 21.94
N VAL A 151 -2.07 19.68 20.67
CA VAL A 151 -1.82 18.38 19.98
C VAL A 151 -0.45 17.79 20.34
N LEU A 152 0.55 18.65 20.58
CA LEU A 152 1.93 18.27 20.92
C LEU A 152 2.26 18.70 22.35
N TYR A 153 1.44 18.27 23.31
CA TYR A 153 1.46 18.78 24.68
C TYR A 153 2.44 18.05 25.61
N ASP A 154 2.79 16.81 25.29
CA ASP A 154 3.79 16.02 26.03
C ASP A 154 4.64 15.13 25.08
N GLN A 155 5.59 14.41 25.68
CA GLN A 155 6.51 13.55 24.94
C GLN A 155 5.80 12.38 24.23
N TYR A 156 4.76 11.81 24.86
CA TYR A 156 4.01 10.72 24.28
C TYR A 156 3.21 11.19 23.07
N ALA A 157 2.46 12.29 23.21
CA ALA A 157 1.69 12.90 22.13
C ALA A 157 2.60 13.28 20.95
N TYR A 158 3.80 13.80 21.24
CA TYR A 158 4.78 14.09 20.19
C TYR A 158 5.22 12.82 19.44
N TRP A 159 5.62 11.78 20.17
CA TRP A 159 6.04 10.51 19.59
C TRP A 159 4.91 9.81 18.81
N ALA A 160 3.70 9.75 19.38
CA ALA A 160 2.54 9.10 18.78
C ALA A 160 2.16 9.81 17.48
N ASN A 161 2.05 11.14 17.49
CA ASN A 161 1.70 11.90 16.29
C ASN A 161 2.78 11.83 15.19
N ILE A 162 4.06 11.84 15.53
CA ILE A 162 5.12 11.62 14.53
C ILE A 162 5.00 10.22 13.93
N SER A 163 4.85 9.20 14.78
CA SER A 163 4.78 7.81 14.33
C SER A 163 3.54 7.57 13.48
N GLU A 164 2.38 8.02 13.91
CA GLU A 164 1.11 7.76 13.26
C GLU A 164 0.78 8.74 12.14
N HIS A 165 1.46 9.89 12.02
CA HIS A 165 1.12 10.90 11.00
C HIS A 165 2.29 11.36 10.14
N ALA A 166 3.53 11.41 10.63
CA ALA A 166 4.69 11.73 9.80
C ALA A 166 5.28 10.47 9.13
N MET A 167 5.45 9.38 9.88
CA MET A 167 6.05 8.14 9.34
C MET A 167 5.19 7.47 8.27
N ASN A 168 3.88 7.75 8.25
CA ASN A 168 2.97 7.38 7.15
C ASN A 168 3.58 7.68 5.77
N SER A 169 3.99 8.93 5.55
CA SER A 169 4.61 9.33 4.28
C SER A 169 5.97 8.69 4.07
N ALA A 170 6.79 8.52 5.12
CA ALA A 170 8.10 7.87 4.99
C ALA A 170 7.96 6.43 4.47
N PHE A 171 7.01 5.68 5.02
CA PHE A 171 6.70 4.32 4.60
C PHE A 171 6.15 4.25 3.17
N ALA A 172 5.23 5.15 2.80
CA ALA A 172 4.72 5.24 1.44
C ALA A 172 5.82 5.60 0.44
N ILE A 173 6.67 6.58 0.76
CA ILE A 173 7.79 7.01 -0.09
C ILE A 173 8.77 5.85 -0.31
N PHE A 174 9.06 5.05 0.72
CA PHE A 174 9.88 3.85 0.54
C PHE A 174 9.29 2.91 -0.52
N GLU A 175 7.99 2.59 -0.44
CA GLU A 175 7.33 1.73 -1.42
C GLU A 175 7.24 2.37 -2.83
N ILE A 176 7.17 3.70 -2.90
CA ILE A 176 7.18 4.46 -4.17
C ILE A 176 8.57 4.53 -4.79
N VAL A 177 9.65 4.49 -4.03
CA VAL A 177 11.01 4.76 -4.54
C VAL A 177 11.84 3.49 -4.69
N ILE A 178 11.72 2.51 -3.79
CA ILE A 178 12.66 1.39 -3.70
C ILE A 178 12.19 0.14 -4.49
N PRO A 179 10.99 -0.40 -4.27
CA PRO A 179 10.47 -1.52 -5.07
C PRO A 179 10.49 -1.25 -6.57
N ARG A 180 10.47 -2.31 -7.38
CA ARG A 180 10.40 -2.19 -8.84
C ARG A 180 8.96 -2.07 -9.36
N THR A 181 7.98 -1.84 -8.51
CA THR A 181 6.55 -1.88 -8.85
C THR A 181 6.22 -1.08 -10.12
N ASP A 182 5.18 -1.48 -10.85
CA ASP A 182 4.69 -0.60 -11.91
C ASP A 182 3.90 0.57 -11.33
N PRO A 183 3.75 1.68 -12.08
CA PRO A 183 2.83 2.74 -11.70
C PRO A 183 1.44 2.17 -11.41
N ASN A 184 0.80 2.70 -10.36
CA ASN A 184 -0.54 2.28 -9.94
C ASN A 184 -1.51 2.30 -11.14
N PRO A 185 -2.13 1.16 -11.50
CA PRO A 185 -3.17 1.14 -12.52
C PRO A 185 -4.27 2.16 -12.24
N TRP A 186 -4.68 2.93 -13.25
CA TRP A 186 -5.71 3.99 -13.13
C TRP A 186 -7.06 3.50 -12.62
N VAL A 187 -7.41 2.23 -12.83
CA VAL A 187 -8.61 1.61 -12.24
C VAL A 187 -8.63 1.69 -10.71
N HIS A 188 -7.46 1.73 -10.06
CA HIS A 188 -7.35 1.83 -8.61
C HIS A 188 -7.75 3.20 -8.09
N ALA A 189 -7.67 4.26 -8.89
CA ALA A 189 -8.21 5.56 -8.49
C ALA A 189 -9.69 5.44 -8.13
N GLY A 190 -10.47 4.68 -8.91
CA GLY A 190 -11.87 4.38 -8.59
C GLY A 190 -12.04 3.60 -7.28
N VAL A 191 -11.17 2.62 -7.02
CA VAL A 191 -11.16 1.88 -5.75
C VAL A 191 -10.87 2.81 -4.56
N LEU A 192 -9.89 3.72 -4.70
CA LEU A 192 -9.58 4.69 -3.66
C LEU A 192 -10.74 5.65 -3.40
N VAL A 193 -11.47 6.10 -4.44
CA VAL A 193 -12.69 6.90 -4.28
C VAL A 193 -13.74 6.14 -3.46
N VAL A 194 -13.98 4.87 -3.80
CA VAL A 194 -14.96 4.04 -3.10
C VAL A 194 -14.57 3.85 -1.63
N LEU A 195 -13.30 3.53 -1.34
CA LEU A 195 -12.81 3.39 0.03
C LEU A 195 -12.91 4.69 0.84
N LEU A 196 -12.60 5.82 0.21
CA LEU A 196 -12.73 7.13 0.85
C LEU A 196 -14.20 7.48 1.15
N ALA A 197 -15.12 7.14 0.25
CA ALA A 197 -16.57 7.31 0.46
C ALA A 197 -17.10 6.40 1.58
N LEU A 198 -16.66 5.13 1.62
CA LEU A 198 -16.99 4.19 2.71
C LEU A 198 -16.46 4.70 4.06
N TYR A 199 -15.24 5.23 4.09
CA TYR A 199 -14.70 5.85 5.29
C TYR A 199 -15.52 7.07 5.72
N LEU A 200 -15.91 7.94 4.78
CA LEU A 200 -16.73 9.10 5.09
C LEU A 200 -18.07 8.66 5.72
N ALA A 201 -18.73 7.64 5.16
CA ALA A 201 -19.92 7.05 5.77
C ALA A 201 -19.66 6.53 7.19
N LEU A 202 -18.56 5.79 7.40
CA LEU A 202 -18.14 5.31 8.71
C LEU A 202 -17.94 6.47 9.71
N SER A 203 -17.38 7.60 9.28
CA SER A 203 -17.17 8.76 10.16
C SER A 203 -18.49 9.35 10.68
N PHE A 204 -19.54 9.40 9.85
CA PHE A 204 -20.87 9.84 10.27
C PHE A 204 -21.58 8.80 11.14
N VAL A 205 -21.39 7.50 10.87
CA VAL A 205 -21.86 6.43 11.78
C VAL A 205 -21.18 6.54 13.14
N SER A 206 -19.88 6.81 13.18
CA SER A 206 -19.15 7.02 14.44
C SER A 206 -19.69 8.23 15.20
N HIS A 207 -20.01 9.33 14.52
CA HIS A 207 -20.67 10.46 15.16
C HIS A 207 -22.06 10.11 15.72
N ALA A 208 -22.86 9.34 14.97
CA ALA A 208 -24.19 8.91 15.44
C ALA A 208 -24.12 8.05 16.72
N ILE A 209 -23.03 7.29 16.92
CA ILE A 209 -22.84 6.40 18.07
C ILE A 209 -22.13 7.10 19.23
N ASN A 210 -21.08 7.88 18.93
CA ASN A 210 -20.20 8.46 19.94
C ASN A 210 -20.49 9.94 20.23
N HIS A 211 -21.42 10.55 19.48
CA HIS A 211 -21.79 11.97 19.56
C HIS A 211 -20.62 12.95 19.31
N VAL A 212 -19.52 12.46 18.75
CA VAL A 212 -18.31 13.24 18.46
C VAL A 212 -17.94 13.07 17.00
N TYR A 213 -17.67 14.18 16.31
CA TYR A 213 -17.08 14.14 14.98
C TYR A 213 -15.61 13.76 15.08
N VAL A 214 -15.21 12.72 14.35
CA VAL A 214 -13.81 12.27 14.25
C VAL A 214 -12.89 13.40 13.78
N TYR A 215 -13.39 14.28 12.91
CA TYR A 215 -12.67 15.45 12.46
C TYR A 215 -13.49 16.72 12.63
N PRO A 216 -12.92 17.79 13.21
CA PRO A 216 -13.65 19.05 13.41
C PRO A 216 -14.17 19.67 12.10
N PHE A 217 -13.47 19.48 10.98
CA PHE A 217 -13.90 19.98 9.67
C PHE A 217 -15.13 19.26 9.10
N LEU A 218 -15.56 18.14 9.71
CA LEU A 218 -16.80 17.43 9.36
C LEU A 218 -18.00 17.86 10.22
N ASN A 219 -17.78 18.70 11.24
CA ASN A 219 -18.83 19.14 12.16
C ASN A 219 -19.81 20.08 11.44
N ILE A 220 -20.98 19.55 11.05
CA ILE A 220 -21.99 20.28 10.29
C ILE A 220 -22.63 21.38 11.16
N GLN A 221 -22.78 21.14 12.45
CA GLN A 221 -23.42 22.07 13.39
C GLN A 221 -22.52 23.30 13.62
N GLU A 222 -21.20 23.11 13.63
CA GLU A 222 -20.25 24.20 13.83
C GLU A 222 -19.86 24.91 12.52
N LYS A 223 -19.66 24.15 11.43
CA LYS A 223 -19.13 24.71 10.18
C LYS A 223 -20.19 24.99 9.11
N GLY A 224 -21.39 24.44 9.26
CA GLY A 224 -22.45 24.48 8.26
C GLY A 224 -22.25 23.45 7.13
N SER A 225 -23.36 23.01 6.54
CA SER A 225 -23.39 21.95 5.51
C SER A 225 -22.58 22.30 4.25
N THR A 226 -22.59 23.56 3.84
CA THR A 226 -21.86 24.03 2.65
C THR A 226 -20.35 23.86 2.83
N PHE A 227 -19.82 24.26 3.99
CA PHE A 227 -18.39 24.11 4.28
C PHE A 227 -17.96 22.64 4.27
N VAL A 228 -18.72 21.79 4.97
CA VAL A 228 -18.43 20.35 5.07
C VAL A 228 -18.45 19.69 3.68
N ALA A 229 -19.44 20.02 2.84
CA ALA A 229 -19.50 19.53 1.46
C ALA A 229 -18.27 19.94 0.63
N ILE A 230 -17.83 21.20 0.74
CA ILE A 230 -16.61 21.69 0.08
C ILE A 230 -15.38 20.94 0.59
N ALA A 231 -15.24 20.75 1.90
CA ALA A 231 -14.10 20.03 2.50
C ALA A 231 -14.01 18.58 1.99
N ILE A 232 -15.15 17.88 1.89
CA ILE A 232 -15.21 16.51 1.35
C ILE A 232 -14.74 16.48 -0.11
N VAL A 233 -15.23 17.41 -0.95
CA VAL A 233 -14.83 17.51 -2.35
C VAL A 233 -13.33 17.84 -2.49
N LEU A 234 -12.81 18.75 -1.65
CA LEU A 234 -11.39 19.10 -1.65
C LEU A 234 -10.50 17.90 -1.29
N ILE A 235 -10.88 17.10 -0.29
CA ILE A 235 -10.12 15.88 0.08
C ILE A 235 -10.16 14.85 -1.06
N LEU A 236 -11.31 14.68 -1.73
CA LEU A 236 -11.43 13.82 -2.90
C LEU A 236 -10.52 14.29 -4.04
N VAL A 237 -10.53 15.59 -4.37
CA VAL A 237 -9.66 16.16 -5.40
C VAL A 237 -8.19 16.00 -5.02
N ALA A 238 -7.83 16.28 -3.76
CA ALA A 238 -6.47 16.10 -3.26
C ALA A 238 -6.02 14.63 -3.41
N MET A 239 -6.90 13.66 -3.12
CA MET A 239 -6.61 12.24 -3.31
C MET A 239 -6.29 11.90 -4.77
N LEU A 240 -7.08 12.40 -5.72
CA LEU A 240 -6.84 12.17 -7.15
C LEU A 240 -5.55 12.83 -7.63
N ILE A 241 -5.21 14.02 -7.14
CA ILE A 241 -3.94 14.70 -7.43
C ILE A 241 -2.77 13.87 -6.90
N VAL A 242 -2.82 13.44 -5.64
CA VAL A 242 -1.78 12.61 -5.02
C VAL A 242 -1.63 11.29 -5.79
N PHE A 243 -2.74 10.64 -6.18
CA PHE A 243 -2.70 9.44 -7.02
C PHE A 243 -1.94 9.68 -8.33
N ALA A 244 -2.26 10.76 -9.05
CA ALA A 244 -1.61 11.10 -10.31
C ALA A 244 -0.11 11.41 -10.13
N VAL A 245 0.25 12.14 -9.07
CA VAL A 245 1.65 12.44 -8.71
C VAL A 245 2.41 11.16 -8.39
N VAL A 246 1.86 10.29 -7.53
CA VAL A 246 2.46 9.00 -7.18
C VAL A 246 2.65 8.12 -8.42
N HIS A 247 1.63 8.02 -9.28
CA HIS A 247 1.73 7.32 -10.56
C HIS A 247 2.88 7.87 -11.40
N GLY A 248 2.98 9.21 -11.53
CA GLY A 248 4.05 9.88 -12.26
C GLY A 248 5.44 9.60 -11.68
N ILE A 249 5.60 9.66 -10.36
CA ILE A 249 6.87 9.35 -9.68
C ILE A 249 7.27 7.89 -9.91
N MET A 250 6.35 6.95 -9.80
CA MET A 250 6.63 5.53 -10.05
C MET A 250 7.00 5.27 -11.51
N TYR A 251 6.35 5.97 -12.43
CA TYR A 251 6.66 5.90 -13.87
C TYR A 251 8.07 6.44 -14.13
N PHE A 252 8.38 7.61 -13.57
CA PHE A 252 9.69 8.23 -13.67
C PHE A 252 10.78 7.34 -13.06
N ARG A 253 10.57 6.80 -11.85
CA ARG A 253 11.47 5.83 -11.21
C ARG A 253 11.75 4.67 -12.16
N LYS A 254 10.72 4.02 -12.69
CA LYS A 254 10.86 2.86 -13.59
C LYS A 254 11.65 3.23 -14.84
N TRP A 255 11.38 4.38 -15.45
CA TRP A 255 12.11 4.88 -16.60
C TRP A 255 13.60 5.14 -16.29
N VAL A 256 13.89 5.80 -15.17
CA VAL A 256 15.27 6.07 -14.74
C VAL A 256 16.02 4.76 -14.48
N THR A 257 15.42 3.84 -13.73
CA THR A 257 16.12 2.63 -13.28
C THR A 257 16.24 1.60 -14.39
N GLU A 258 15.16 1.29 -15.11
CA GLU A 258 15.14 0.21 -16.08
C GLU A 258 15.59 0.66 -17.48
N SER A 259 15.12 1.81 -17.95
CA SER A 259 15.43 2.28 -19.31
C SER A 259 16.77 3.01 -19.38
N LYS A 260 17.02 3.95 -18.46
CA LYS A 260 18.25 4.77 -18.48
C LYS A 260 19.44 4.08 -17.84
N LYS A 261 19.29 3.55 -16.62
CA LYS A 261 20.38 2.92 -15.87
C LYS A 261 20.54 1.42 -16.16
N ARG A 262 19.61 0.81 -16.92
CA ARG A 262 19.63 -0.63 -17.23
C ARG A 262 19.77 -1.50 -15.97
N LEU A 263 19.04 -1.13 -14.92
CA LEU A 263 18.94 -1.89 -13.66
C LEU A 263 17.64 -2.68 -13.68
N PRO A 264 17.60 -3.88 -14.29
CA PRO A 264 16.37 -4.63 -14.50
C PRO A 264 15.81 -5.22 -13.22
N GLY A 265 16.41 -4.97 -12.05
CA GLY A 265 15.98 -5.50 -10.75
C GLY A 265 17.00 -6.41 -10.09
N LYS A 266 16.86 -6.60 -8.77
CA LYS A 266 17.53 -7.66 -8.02
C LYS A 266 16.51 -8.77 -7.75
N PHE A 267 16.83 -9.98 -8.20
CA PHE A 267 15.96 -11.15 -8.16
C PHE A 267 16.48 -12.20 -7.19
N SER A 268 15.61 -13.14 -6.84
CA SER A 268 16.01 -14.33 -6.08
C SER A 268 16.97 -15.18 -6.91
N LYS A 269 17.87 -15.92 -6.26
CA LYS A 269 18.77 -16.86 -6.96
C LYS A 269 17.99 -17.94 -7.71
N HIS A 270 16.79 -18.27 -7.22
CA HIS A 270 15.90 -19.25 -7.84
C HIS A 270 15.33 -18.79 -9.19
N ASP A 271 15.17 -17.48 -9.40
CA ASP A 271 14.75 -16.92 -10.72
C ASP A 271 15.87 -16.95 -11.76
N GLN A 272 17.12 -16.85 -11.30
CA GLN A 272 18.27 -16.91 -12.21
C GLN A 272 18.49 -18.35 -12.71
N ARG A 273 18.31 -19.32 -11.81
CA ARG A 273 18.50 -20.74 -12.10
C ARG A 273 17.50 -21.29 -13.12
N SER A 274 16.22 -20.88 -13.06
CA SER A 274 15.21 -21.32 -14.02
C SER A 274 15.51 -20.88 -15.46
N VAL A 275 16.03 -19.65 -15.64
CA VAL A 275 16.43 -19.13 -16.95
C VAL A 275 17.64 -19.88 -17.53
N ASP A 276 18.57 -20.29 -16.67
CA ASP A 276 19.76 -21.04 -17.10
C ASP A 276 19.41 -22.51 -17.42
N GLU A 277 18.47 -23.13 -16.68
CA GLU A 277 17.96 -24.47 -16.96
C GLU A 277 17.12 -24.52 -18.24
N GLU A 278 16.33 -23.48 -18.56
CA GLU A 278 15.56 -23.38 -19.82
C GLU A 278 16.46 -23.20 -21.06
N LYS A 279 17.67 -22.66 -20.89
CA LYS A 279 18.66 -22.50 -21.97
C LYS A 279 19.49 -23.74 -22.26
N GLN A 280 19.46 -24.76 -21.41
CA GLN A 280 20.11 -26.03 -21.74
C GLN A 280 19.20 -26.83 -22.68
N PRO A 281 19.60 -27.12 -23.93
CA PRO A 281 18.81 -28.00 -24.77
C PRO A 281 18.74 -29.35 -24.08
N SER A 282 17.52 -29.88 -23.92
CA SER A 282 17.29 -31.22 -23.38
C SER A 282 18.19 -32.19 -24.13
N VAL A 283 19.28 -32.64 -23.48
CA VAL A 283 20.10 -33.73 -23.97
C VAL A 283 19.17 -34.93 -23.97
N GLN A 284 18.59 -35.23 -25.13
CA GLN A 284 17.90 -36.49 -25.36
C GLN A 284 18.94 -37.58 -25.13
N VAL A 285 18.92 -38.17 -23.94
CA VAL A 285 19.52 -39.48 -23.72
C VAL A 285 18.63 -40.47 -24.46
N ARG A 286 18.89 -40.60 -25.77
CA ARG A 286 18.36 -41.66 -26.60
C ARG A 286 19.52 -42.40 -27.26
N GLU A 287 20.28 -43.10 -26.44
CA GLU A 287 20.98 -44.34 -26.78
C GLU A 287 20.98 -45.17 -25.48
N LEU A 288 20.59 -46.44 -25.45
CA LEU A 288 21.06 -47.52 -26.29
C LEU A 288 19.98 -48.60 -26.50
N SER A 289 20.00 -49.12 -27.74
CA SER A 289 19.69 -50.48 -28.22
C SER A 289 18.93 -51.46 -27.31
#